data_AF-A0A2N2PXS9-F1
#
_entry.id   AF-A0A2N2PXS9-F1
#
_cell.length_a   1.000
_cell.length_b   1.000
_cell.length_c   1.000
_cell.angle_alpha   90.00
_cell.angle_beta   90.00
_cell.angle_gamma   90.00
#
_symmetry.space_group_name_H-M   'P 1'
#
loop_
_entity.id
_entity.type
_entity.pdbx_description
1 polymer ?
#
loop_
_entity_poly.entity_id
_entity_poly.type
_entity_poly.pdbx_seq_one_letter_code
_entity_poly.pdbx_strand_id
1 'polypeptide(L)' 'MITPRVAKLRQQSLDAIPTISAERAVLMTEAYRSHAGLLSAPMRRALAFRYGMEHKTIYMSATAS' A
#
# COMPACT_ATOMS: atom_id res chain seq x y z
N MET A 1 -18.23 14.62 20.87
CA MET A 1 -18.55 13.25 21.36
C MET A 1 -18.09 12.25 20.30
N ILE A 2 -17.38 11.18 20.69
CA ILE A 2 -16.98 10.11 19.75
C ILE A 2 -18.21 9.28 19.37
N THR A 3 -18.39 8.99 18.08
CA THR A 3 -19.49 8.12 17.63
C THR A 3 -19.14 6.64 17.85
N PRO A 4 -20.14 5.74 18.03
CA PRO A 4 -19.90 4.31 18.17
C PRO A 4 -19.07 3.71 17.03
N ARG A 5 -19.30 4.19 15.79
CA ARG A 5 -18.50 3.81 14.62
C ARG A 5 -17.02 4.16 14.78
N VAL A 6 -16.72 5.39 15.20
CA VAL A 6 -15.33 5.86 15.37
C VAL A 6 -14.66 5.11 16.54
N ALA A 7 -15.39 4.83 17.63
CA ALA A 7 -14.88 4.04 18.74
C ALA A 7 -14.47 2.62 18.28
N LYS A 8 -15.30 1.95 17.47
CA LYS A 8 -15.00 0.61 16.92
C LYS A 8 -13.75 0.62 16.04
N LEU A 9 -13.64 1.57 15.10
CA LEU A 9 -12.47 1.69 14.21
C LEU A 9 -11.19 1.99 15.01
N ARG A 10 -11.28 2.80 16.06
CA ARG A 10 -10.15 3.07 16.96
C ARG A 10 -9.69 1.80 17.66
N GLN A 11 -10.62 1.02 18.22
CA GLN A 11 -10.28 -0.21 18.93
C GLN A 11 -9.63 -1.23 17.98
N GLN A 12 -10.15 -1.37 16.76
CA GLN A 12 -9.54 -2.22 15.72
C GLN A 12 -8.08 -1.82 15.39
N SER A 13 -7.79 -0.52 15.36
CA SER A 13 -6.42 -0.03 15.16
C SER A 13 -5.50 -0.33 16.35
N LEU A 14 -6.02 -0.20 17.57
CA LEU A 14 -5.26 -0.48 18.80
C LEU A 14 -4.99 -1.98 19.01
N ASP A 15 -5.93 -2.84 18.63
CA ASP A 15 -5.81 -4.30 18.77
C ASP A 15 -5.01 -4.94 17.62
N ALA A 16 -4.67 -4.17 16.58
CA ALA A 16 -3.95 -4.69 15.43
C ALA A 16 -2.53 -5.16 15.82
N ILE A 17 -2.22 -6.41 15.52
CA ILE A 17 -0.88 -6.97 15.73
C ILE A 17 0.07 -6.33 14.69
N PRO A 18 1.22 -5.75 15.10
CA PRO A 18 2.21 -5.22 14.17
C PRO A 18 2.76 -6.32 13.26
N THR A 19 2.76 -6.08 11.95
CA THR A 19 3.28 -7.01 10.94
C THR A 19 4.08 -6.27 9.87
N ILE A 20 4.93 -7.00 9.14
CA ILE A 20 5.67 -6.47 7.98
C ILE A 20 5.12 -7.15 6.73
N SER A 21 4.77 -6.35 5.72
CA SER A 21 4.38 -6.85 4.39
C SER A 21 5.53 -6.71 3.40
N ALA A 22 5.84 -7.81 2.69
CA ALA A 22 6.82 -7.83 1.61
C ALA A 22 6.28 -7.28 0.28
N GLU A 23 4.97 -7.05 0.16
CA GLU A 23 4.27 -6.71 -1.09
C GLU A 23 4.98 -5.58 -1.86
N ARG A 24 5.24 -4.45 -1.20
CA ARG A 24 5.90 -3.31 -1.84
C ARG A 24 7.31 -3.67 -2.33
N ALA A 25 8.07 -4.44 -1.57
CA ALA A 25 9.43 -4.80 -1.95
C ALA A 25 9.44 -5.66 -3.22
N VAL A 26 8.49 -6.60 -3.33
CA VAL A 26 8.30 -7.45 -4.51
C VAL A 26 7.91 -6.60 -5.72
N LEU A 27 6.83 -5.81 -5.61
CA LEU A 27 6.32 -4.99 -6.72
C LEU A 27 7.35 -3.97 -7.23
N MET A 28 8.11 -3.32 -6.34
CA MET A 28 9.16 -2.41 -6.76
C MET A 28 10.31 -3.15 -7.45
N THR A 29 10.72 -4.30 -6.94
CA THR A 29 11.79 -5.09 -7.57
C THR A 29 11.42 -5.52 -8.98
N GLU A 30 10.18 -5.98 -9.18
CA GLU A 30 9.64 -6.31 -10.51
C GLU A 30 9.64 -5.09 -11.43
N ALA A 31 9.10 -3.95 -10.97
CA ALA A 31 9.05 -2.74 -11.77
C ALA A 31 10.44 -2.29 -12.23
N TYR A 32 11.45 -2.31 -11.35
CA TYR A 32 12.81 -1.93 -11.72
C TYR A 32 13.47 -2.92 -12.69
N ARG A 33 13.17 -4.23 -12.59
CA ARG A 33 13.65 -5.24 -13.54
C ARG A 33 13.06 -5.06 -14.94
N SER A 34 11.79 -4.66 -15.03
CA SER A 34 11.10 -4.49 -16.32
C SER A 34 11.57 -3.25 -17.12
N HIS A 35 12.20 -2.26 -16.47
CA HIS A 35 12.67 -1.03 -17.12
C HIS A 35 14.21 -1.06 -17.30
N ALA A 36 14.69 -1.87 -18.24
CA ALA A 36 16.11 -1.98 -18.57
C ALA A 36 16.67 -0.80 -19.42
N GLY A 37 15.80 0.13 -19.85
CA GLY A 37 16.18 1.28 -20.68
C GLY A 37 16.82 2.43 -19.90
N LEU A 38 17.51 3.32 -20.64
CA LEU A 38 18.10 4.56 -20.12
C LEU A 38 17.02 5.61 -19.80
N LEU A 39 16.24 5.38 -18.75
CA LEU A 39 15.34 6.37 -18.17
C LEU A 39 16.08 7.21 -17.13
N SER A 40 15.74 8.50 -17.03
CA SER A 40 16.20 9.34 -15.93
C SER A 40 15.72 8.77 -14.59
N ALA A 41 16.47 9.01 -13.51
CA ALA A 41 16.11 8.51 -12.19
C ALA A 41 14.69 8.95 -11.73
N PRO A 42 14.23 10.20 -11.98
CA PRO A 42 12.84 10.59 -11.70
C PRO A 42 11.82 9.76 -12.47
N MET A 43 12.07 9.49 -13.76
CA MET A 43 11.13 8.72 -14.57
C MET A 43 11.02 7.26 -14.13
N ARG A 44 12.16 6.62 -13.80
CA ARG A 44 12.14 5.27 -13.23
C ARG A 44 11.31 5.19 -11.96
N ARG A 45 11.46 6.16 -11.05
CA ARG A 45 10.66 6.20 -9.81
C ARG A 45 9.17 6.41 -10.08
N ALA A 46 8.81 7.29 -11.03
CA ALA A 46 7.42 7.53 -11.40
C ALA A 46 6.75 6.27 -11.96
N LEU A 47 7.44 5.53 -12.84
CA LEU A 47 6.91 4.29 -13.42
C LEU A 47 6.83 3.16 -12.40
N ALA A 48 7.83 3.03 -11.53
CA ALA A 48 7.77 2.07 -10.42
C ALA A 48 6.61 2.38 -9.46
N PHE A 49 6.37 3.66 -9.16
CA PHE A 49 5.22 4.10 -8.38
C PHE A 49 3.90 3.74 -9.06
N ARG A 50 3.78 4.04 -10.37
CA ARG A 50 2.59 3.66 -11.15
C ARG A 50 2.32 2.16 -11.07
N TYR A 51 3.33 1.32 -11.31
CA TYR A 51 3.21 -0.14 -11.21
C TYR A 51 2.75 -0.56 -9.81
N GLY A 52 3.33 0.03 -8.76
CA GLY A 52 2.90 -0.22 -7.38
C GLY A 52 1.43 0.10 -7.15
N MET A 53 0.92 1.22 -7.68
CA MET A 53 -0.48 1.61 -7.54
C MET A 53 -1.44 0.73 -8.34
N GLU A 54 -1.00 0.25 -9.51
CA GLU A 54 -1.79 -0.64 -10.38
C GLU A 54 -1.95 -2.05 -9.78
N HIS A 55 -0.97 -2.53 -9.00
CA HIS A 55 -0.90 -3.93 -8.55
C HIS A 55 -1.07 -4.12 -7.05
N LYS A 56 -0.96 -3.06 -6.24
CA LYS A 56 -1.11 -3.16 -4.79
C LYS A 56 -2.49 -3.65 -4.40
N THR A 57 -2.55 -4.57 -3.44
CA THR A 57 -3.79 -5.02 -2.81
C THR A 57 -4.48 -3.86 -2.11
N ILE A 58 -5.72 -3.58 -2.52
CA ILE A 58 -6.55 -2.55 -1.89
C ILE A 58 -7.26 -3.15 -0.68
N TYR A 59 -7.05 -2.53 0.48
CA TYR A 59 -7.71 -2.91 1.72
C TYR A 59 -8.86 -1.95 2.03
N MET A 60 -10.05 -2.49 2.20
CA MET A 60 -11.23 -1.76 2.68
C MET A 60 -11.67 -2.39 4.01
N SER A 61 -11.40 -1.72 5.13
CA SER A 61 -11.93 -2.13 6.43
C SER A 61 -13.45 -1.94 6.46
N ALA A 62 -14.19 -2.93 6.98
CA ALA A 62 -15.64 -2.96 6.94
C ALA A 62 -16.33 -1.68 7.47
N THR A 63 -17.27 -1.18 6.68
CA THR A 63 -18.28 -0.19 7.04
C THR A 63 -19.28 -0.85 7.99
N ALA A 64 -19.42 -0.36 9.22
CA ALA A 64 -20.45 -0.85 10.15
C ALA A 64 -21.85 -0.65 9.53
N SER A 65 -22.59 -1.75 9.33
CA SER A 65 -24.07 -1.75 9.41
C SER A 65 -24.49 -1.69 10.87
#